data_AF-A0A1I0PQV2-F1
#
_entry.id   AF-A0A1I0PQV2-F1
#
_cell.length_a   1.000
_cell.length_b   1.000
_cell.length_c   1.000
_cell.angle_alpha   90.00
_cell.angle_beta   90.00
_cell.angle_gamma   90.00
#
_symmetry.space_group_name_H-M   'P 1'
#
loop_
_entity.id
_entity.type
_entity.pdbx_description
1 polymer ?
#
loop_
_entity_poly.entity_id
_entity_poly.type
_entity_poly.pdbx_seq_one_letter_code
_entity_poly.pdbx_strand_id
1 'polypeptide(L)'
;METIMVKLPEMEEVNFSFEPQYEEIPIRGNYMATGIEQLDREAEAAVLRELENGNIYAWFCAAVTAEWRGIKETTYLGGCSYHDEKDFKRDHYDSMKDEAYKDLIATIKSLAK
;
A
#
# COMPACT_ATOMS: atom_id res chain seq x y z
N MET A 1 -30.35 -11.59 -24.51
CA MET A 1 -29.31 -11.54 -23.45
C MET A 1 -29.84 -10.57 -22.42
N GLU A 2 -30.21 -11.05 -21.24
CA GLU A 2 -30.58 -10.16 -20.13
C GLU A 2 -29.31 -9.56 -19.54
N THR A 3 -29.17 -8.25 -19.63
CA THR A 3 -28.11 -7.51 -18.94
C THR A 3 -28.42 -7.54 -17.44
N ILE A 4 -27.61 -8.27 -16.67
CA ILE A 4 -27.72 -8.26 -15.21
C ILE A 4 -27.24 -6.88 -14.74
N MET A 5 -28.17 -6.05 -14.25
CA MET A 5 -27.80 -4.78 -13.62
C MET A 5 -27.14 -5.07 -12.26
N VAL A 6 -25.82 -5.00 -12.21
CA VAL A 6 -25.06 -5.10 -10.95
C VAL A 6 -25.07 -3.71 -10.29
N LYS A 7 -25.70 -3.60 -9.11
CA LYS A 7 -25.56 -2.41 -8.25
C LYS A 7 -24.09 -2.31 -7.81
N LEU A 8 -23.45 -1.18 -8.08
CA LEU A 8 -22.11 -0.88 -7.56
C LEU A 8 -22.20 -0.56 -6.06
N PRO A 9 -21.22 -0.99 -5.24
CA PRO A 9 -21.15 -0.56 -3.85
C PRO A 9 -20.80 0.91 -3.74
N GLU A 10 -21.32 1.58 -2.73
CA GLU A 10 -20.71 2.81 -2.21
C GLU A 10 -19.45 2.47 -1.41
N MET A 11 -18.57 3.45 -1.16
CA MET A 11 -17.28 3.22 -0.51
C MET A 11 -17.44 2.65 0.91
N GLU A 12 -18.49 3.05 1.63
CA GLU A 12 -18.80 2.58 2.99
C GLU A 12 -19.32 1.13 3.00
N GLU A 13 -19.75 0.60 1.85
CA GLU A 13 -20.15 -0.80 1.69
C GLU A 13 -18.95 -1.73 1.39
N VAL A 14 -17.75 -1.16 1.20
CA VAL A 14 -16.52 -1.89 0.85
C VAL A 14 -15.67 -2.16 2.09
N ASN A 15 -15.19 -3.40 2.23
CA ASN A 15 -14.25 -3.74 3.28
C ASN A 15 -12.83 -3.39 2.83
N PHE A 16 -12.11 -2.60 3.63
CA PHE A 16 -10.72 -2.27 3.39
C PHE A 16 -9.81 -2.95 4.41
N SER A 17 -8.71 -3.52 3.94
CA SER A 17 -7.63 -4.03 4.77
C SER A 17 -6.30 -3.40 4.38
N PHE A 18 -5.42 -3.26 5.37
CA PHE A 18 -4.05 -2.80 5.20
C PHE A 18 -3.10 -3.90 5.65
N GLU A 19 -2.06 -4.16 4.86
CA GLU A 19 -0.97 -5.07 5.20
C GLU A 19 0.37 -4.40 4.86
N PRO A 20 1.29 -4.27 5.83
CA PRO A 20 2.67 -3.95 5.52
C PRO A 20 3.39 -5.21 5.04
N GLN A 21 4.03 -5.12 3.87
CA GLN A 21 4.82 -6.21 3.30
C GLN A 21 6.30 -5.84 3.27
N TYR A 22 7.19 -6.81 3.43
CA TYR A 22 8.62 -6.55 3.26
C TYR A 22 8.89 -6.02 1.87
N GLU A 23 9.63 -4.92 1.80
CA GLU A 23 9.96 -4.28 0.54
C GLU A 23 11.02 -5.09 -0.23
N GLU A 24 10.82 -5.20 -1.54
CA GLU A 24 11.77 -5.84 -2.46
C GLU A 24 12.82 -4.85 -2.98
N ILE A 25 12.50 -3.56 -3.01
CA ILE A 25 13.45 -2.50 -3.32
C ILE A 25 14.57 -2.53 -2.26
N PRO A 26 15.86 -2.66 -2.66
CA PRO A 26 16.96 -2.66 -1.70
C PRO A 26 17.03 -1.32 -0.97
N ILE A 27 17.20 -1.33 0.35
CA ILE A 27 17.43 -0.11 1.15
C ILE A 27 18.66 0.65 0.62
N ARG A 28 19.72 -0.11 0.33
CA ARG A 28 20.99 0.42 -0.17
C ARG A 28 20.81 1.09 -1.53
N GLY A 29 21.10 2.38 -1.59
CA GLY A 29 20.99 3.22 -2.78
C GLY A 29 19.58 3.75 -3.04
N ASN A 30 18.56 3.40 -2.24
CA ASN A 30 17.17 3.84 -2.48
C ASN A 30 16.54 4.59 -1.31
N TYR A 31 16.98 4.37 -0.06
CA TYR A 31 16.29 4.94 1.11
C TYR A 31 16.27 6.48 1.11
N MET A 32 17.44 7.11 1.04
CA MET A 32 17.59 8.57 1.06
C MET A 32 18.16 9.11 -0.26
N ALA A 33 19.11 8.37 -0.85
CA ALA A 33 19.72 8.63 -2.15
C ALA A 33 20.09 10.12 -2.38
N THR A 34 20.66 10.77 -1.36
CA THR A 34 21.01 12.19 -1.43
C THR A 34 22.20 12.45 -2.35
N GLY A 35 23.00 11.41 -2.62
CA GLY A 35 24.27 11.51 -3.33
C GLY A 35 25.45 11.83 -2.40
N ILE A 36 25.21 11.96 -1.09
CA ILE A 36 26.25 12.14 -0.08
C ILE A 36 26.50 10.79 0.59
N GLU A 37 27.54 10.10 0.13
CA GLU A 37 27.82 8.69 0.47
C GLU A 37 27.83 8.40 1.98
N GLN A 38 28.35 9.32 2.80
CA GLN A 38 28.36 9.14 4.24
C GLN A 38 26.95 9.22 4.84
N LEU A 39 26.17 10.23 4.47
CA LEU A 39 24.81 10.42 4.98
C LEU A 39 23.89 9.28 4.53
N ASP A 40 24.01 8.87 3.27
CA ASP A 40 23.22 7.76 2.72
C ASP A 40 23.54 6.46 3.48
N ARG A 41 24.82 6.13 3.71
CA ARG A 41 25.22 4.94 4.47
C ARG A 41 24.74 4.96 5.93
N GLU A 42 24.83 6.10 6.60
CA GLU A 42 24.39 6.23 7.99
C GLU A 42 22.87 6.05 8.11
N ALA A 43 22.11 6.61 7.18
CA ALA A 43 20.65 6.48 7.11
C ALA A 43 20.21 5.05 6.79
N GLU A 44 20.79 4.42 5.78
CA GLU A 44 20.54 3.01 5.41
C GLU A 44 20.84 2.06 6.58
N ALA A 45 21.96 2.27 7.27
CA ALA A 45 22.33 1.46 8.42
C ALA A 45 21.35 1.63 9.60
N ALA A 46 20.74 2.82 9.77
CA ALA A 46 19.72 3.04 10.79
C ALA A 46 18.44 2.25 10.47
N VAL A 47 17.97 2.29 9.22
CA VAL A 47 16.80 1.54 8.77
C VAL A 47 17.00 0.03 8.91
N LEU A 48 18.17 -0.48 8.52
CA LEU A 48 18.48 -1.91 8.67
C LEU A 48 18.39 -2.37 10.14
N ARG A 49 18.89 -1.57 11.09
CA ARG A 49 18.79 -1.88 12.52
C ARG A 49 17.34 -1.92 13.00
N GLU A 50 16.50 -1.01 12.52
CA GLU A 50 15.07 -0.99 12.87
C GLU A 50 14.37 -2.27 12.36
N LEU A 51 14.64 -2.68 11.12
CA LEU A 51 14.10 -3.92 10.56
C LEU A 51 14.57 -5.16 11.32
N GLU A 52 15.86 -5.22 11.68
CA GLU A 52 16.43 -6.29 12.52
C GLU A 52 15.76 -6.37 13.90
N ASN A 53 15.27 -5.24 14.42
CA ASN A 53 14.50 -5.16 15.67
C ASN A 53 13.00 -5.46 15.48
N GLY A 54 12.56 -5.80 14.26
CA GLY A 54 11.18 -6.17 13.94
C GLY A 54 10.28 -5.00 13.56
N ASN A 55 10.82 -3.80 13.37
CA ASN A 55 10.05 -2.64 12.88
C ASN A 55 9.94 -2.68 11.35
N ILE A 56 8.93 -3.39 10.84
CA ILE A 56 8.68 -3.48 9.39
C ILE A 56 8.46 -2.10 8.74
N TYR A 57 7.90 -1.14 9.47
CA TYR A 57 7.57 0.20 8.94
C TYR A 57 8.80 1.04 8.58
N ALA A 58 9.99 0.64 9.02
CA ALA A 58 11.24 1.31 8.66
C ALA A 58 11.56 1.20 7.15
N TRP A 59 11.09 0.15 6.48
CA TRP A 59 11.16 0.00 5.02
C TRP A 59 10.20 -1.09 4.54
N PHE A 60 9.08 -0.70 3.93
CA PHE A 60 8.03 -1.63 3.55
C PHE A 60 7.29 -1.20 2.28
N CYS A 61 6.60 -2.16 1.68
CA CYS A 61 5.59 -1.93 0.67
C CYS A 61 4.20 -2.00 1.34
N ALA A 62 3.45 -0.91 1.25
CA ALA A 62 2.08 -0.87 1.74
C ALA A 62 1.15 -1.55 0.75
N ALA A 63 0.31 -2.47 1.23
CA ALA A 63 -0.79 -3.05 0.46
C ALA A 63 -2.13 -2.63 1.06
N VAL A 64 -3.00 -2.02 0.25
CA VAL A 64 -4.39 -1.71 0.63
C VAL A 64 -5.33 -2.47 -0.29
N THR A 65 -6.12 -3.36 0.28
CA THR A 65 -7.08 -4.19 -0.45
C THR A 65 -8.49 -3.67 -0.23
N ALA A 66 -9.22 -3.45 -1.31
CA ALA A 66 -10.65 -3.20 -1.33
C ALA A 66 -11.39 -4.51 -1.69
N GLU A 67 -12.33 -4.94 -0.84
CA GLU A 67 -13.09 -6.17 -1.03
C GLU A 67 -14.61 -5.92 -0.99
N TRP A 68 -15.32 -6.39 -2.01
CA TRP A 68 -16.77 -6.42 -2.03
C TRP A 68 -17.31 -7.70 -2.67
N ARG A 69 -18.15 -8.44 -1.93
CA ARG A 69 -18.77 -9.71 -2.36
C ARG A 69 -17.76 -10.71 -2.94
N GLY A 70 -16.57 -10.80 -2.35
CA GLY A 70 -15.50 -11.71 -2.76
C GLY A 70 -14.66 -11.24 -3.95
N ILE A 71 -14.98 -10.10 -4.57
CA ILE A 71 -14.12 -9.44 -5.55
C ILE A 71 -13.14 -8.55 -4.78
N LYS A 72 -11.85 -8.63 -5.13
CA LYS A 72 -10.77 -7.94 -4.44
C LYS A 72 -9.89 -7.22 -5.44
N GLU A 73 -9.50 -6.00 -5.11
CA GLU A 73 -8.43 -5.27 -5.81
C GLU A 73 -7.48 -4.71 -4.77
N THR A 74 -6.19 -4.68 -5.09
CA THR A 74 -5.15 -4.23 -4.15
C THR A 74 -4.24 -3.20 -4.82
N THR A 75 -4.10 -2.06 -4.16
CA THR A 75 -3.14 -1.02 -4.52
C THR A 75 -1.90 -1.15 -3.65
N TYR A 76 -0.73 -0.92 -4.26
CA TYR A 76 0.57 -1.05 -3.60
C TYR A 76 1.31 0.29 -3.63
N LEU A 77 2.02 0.60 -2.54
CA LEU A 77 2.94 1.74 -2.46
C LEU A 77 4.27 1.28 -1.84
N GLY A 78 5.28 1.14 -2.69
CA GLY A 78 6.62 0.74 -2.29
C GLY A 78 7.49 1.89 -1.80
N GLY A 79 8.61 1.56 -1.18
CA GLY A 79 9.60 2.51 -0.66
C GLY A 79 9.08 3.34 0.52
N CYS A 80 8.11 2.80 1.27
CA CYS A 80 7.56 3.49 2.44
C CYS A 80 8.51 3.35 3.64
N SER A 81 8.71 4.46 4.37
CA SER A 81 9.44 4.47 5.63
C SER A 81 8.77 5.41 6.62
N TYR A 82 8.27 4.82 7.71
CA TYR A 82 7.52 5.50 8.76
C TYR A 82 7.91 4.94 10.13
N HIS A 83 7.58 5.66 11.19
CA HIS A 83 7.82 5.16 12.56
C HIS A 83 6.92 3.97 12.88
N ASP A 84 5.65 4.05 12.48
CA ASP A 84 4.64 3.03 12.71
C ASP A 84 3.51 3.08 11.65
N GLU A 85 2.54 2.18 11.79
CA GLU A 85 1.34 2.11 10.96
C GLU A 85 0.51 3.41 10.98
N LYS A 86 0.43 4.06 12.13
CA LYS A 86 -0.43 5.23 12.33
C LYS A 86 0.13 6.43 11.58
N ASP A 87 1.45 6.58 11.56
CA ASP A 87 2.14 7.61 10.78
C ASP A 87 1.92 7.41 9.29
N PHE A 88 2.07 6.18 8.79
CA PHE A 88 1.74 5.86 7.39
C PHE A 88 0.28 6.16 7.06
N LYS A 89 -0.64 5.70 7.92
CA LYS A 89 -2.08 5.82 7.65
C LYS A 89 -2.59 7.26 7.63
N ARG A 90 -1.95 8.15 8.37
CA ARG A 90 -2.26 9.58 8.34
C ARG A 90 -1.97 10.22 6.97
N ASP A 91 -0.95 9.72 6.26
CA ASP A 91 -0.42 10.39 5.08
C ASP A 91 -0.96 9.80 3.77
N HIS A 92 -1.05 8.47 3.65
CA HIS A 92 -1.37 7.81 2.36
C HIS A 92 -2.62 6.94 2.34
N TYR A 93 -3.09 6.44 3.50
CA TYR A 93 -4.08 5.36 3.52
C TYR A 93 -5.41 5.74 2.86
N ASP A 94 -5.93 6.93 3.09
CA ASP A 94 -7.18 7.36 2.46
C ASP A 94 -7.05 7.45 0.93
N SER A 95 -5.92 7.96 0.42
CA SER A 95 -5.66 8.03 -1.02
C SER A 95 -5.54 6.63 -1.66
N MET A 96 -4.91 5.68 -0.96
CA MET A 96 -4.80 4.30 -1.43
C MET A 96 -6.14 3.57 -1.37
N LYS A 97 -7.00 3.86 -0.38
CA LYS A 97 -8.38 3.34 -0.37
C LYS A 97 -9.16 3.83 -1.59
N ASP A 98 -9.04 5.10 -1.95
CA ASP A 98 -9.70 5.65 -3.13
C ASP A 98 -9.24 4.96 -4.42
N GLU A 99 -7.95 4.65 -4.53
CA GLU A 99 -7.39 3.94 -5.67
C GLU A 99 -7.88 2.49 -5.74
N ALA A 100 -7.74 1.72 -4.65
CA ALA A 100 -8.20 0.35 -4.58
C ALA A 100 -9.72 0.25 -4.82
N TYR A 101 -10.50 1.23 -4.36
CA TYR A 101 -11.93 1.33 -4.64
C TYR A 101 -12.22 1.56 -6.13
N LYS A 102 -11.51 2.49 -6.80
CA LYS A 102 -11.68 2.74 -8.23
C LYS A 102 -11.41 1.49 -9.05
N ASP A 103 -10.35 0.76 -8.72
CA ASP A 103 -9.98 -0.48 -9.37
C ASP A 103 -11.06 -1.55 -9.14
N LEU A 104 -11.54 -1.70 -7.91
CA LEU A 104 -12.63 -2.62 -7.57
C LEU A 104 -13.89 -2.34 -8.40
N ILE A 105 -14.28 -1.08 -8.51
CA ILE A 105 -15.44 -0.65 -9.32
C ILE A 105 -15.21 -0.94 -10.80
N ALA A 106 -14.00 -0.72 -11.31
CA ALA A 106 -13.65 -1.02 -12.70
C ALA A 106 -13.77 -2.53 -12.98
N THR A 107 -13.28 -3.36 -12.08
CA THR A 107 -13.39 -4.83 -12.16
C THR A 107 -14.85 -5.27 -12.13
N ILE A 108 -15.67 -4.79 -11.19
CA ILE A 108 -17.11 -5.12 -11.13
C ILE A 108 -17.81 -4.74 -12.44
N LYS A 109 -17.54 -3.55 -12.98
CA LYS A 109 -18.10 -3.10 -14.27
C LYS A 109 -17.68 -3.99 -15.44
N SER A 110 -16.47 -4.53 -15.41
CA SER A 110 -15.98 -5.41 -16.48
C SER A 110 -16.68 -6.76 -16.49
N LEU A 111 -17.04 -7.28 -15.30
CA LEU A 111 -17.72 -8.57 -15.11
C LEU A 111 -19.23 -8.50 -15.41
N ALA A 112 -19.83 -7.31 -15.36
CA ALA A 112 -21.25 -7.10 -15.64
C ALA A 112 -21.57 -6.92 -17.13
N LYS A 113 -20.57 -7.01 -18.02
CA LYS A 113 -20.72 -6.96 -19.48
C LYS A 113 -21.09 -8.33 -20.04
#